data_AF-A0A4Q8TLJ4-F1
#
_entry.id   AF-A0A4Q8TLJ4-F1
#
_cell.length_a   1.000
_cell.length_b   1.000
_cell.length_c   1.000
_cell.angle_alpha   90.00
_cell.angle_beta   90.00
_cell.angle_gamma   90.00
#
_symmetry.space_group_name_H-M   'P 1'
#
loop_
_entity.id
_entity.type
_entity.pdbx_description
1 polymer ?
#
loop_
_entity_poly.entity_id
_entity_poly.type
_entity_poly.pdbx_seq_one_letter_code
_entity_poly.pdbx_strand_id
1 'polypeptide(L)'
;MDEQTRCAHYHQLNDVIALKHVCCDTYYPCHLCHAELADHPAQLWPADKFDQPAVLCGVCRCELSIDEYRASSSCPHCQALFNPGCKLHENLYFELSS
;
A
#
# COMPACT_ATOMS: atom_id res chain seq x y z
N MET A 1 4.98 -14.20 -1.66
CA MET A 1 5.47 -12.81 -1.60
C MET A 1 6.98 -12.85 -1.60
N ASP A 2 7.64 -11.96 -2.33
CA ASP A 2 9.09 -11.87 -2.30
C ASP A 2 9.60 -10.80 -1.29
N GLU A 3 10.92 -10.61 -1.23
CA GLU A 3 11.55 -9.70 -0.27
C GLU A 3 11.17 -8.22 -0.49
N GLN A 4 10.76 -7.86 -1.71
CA GLN A 4 10.36 -6.50 -2.10
C GLN A 4 8.84 -6.34 -2.14
N THR A 5 8.11 -7.16 -1.38
CA THR A 5 6.65 -7.14 -1.23
C THR A 5 5.86 -7.47 -2.49
N ARG A 6 6.47 -8.00 -3.54
CA ARG A 6 5.72 -8.40 -4.73
C ARG A 6 4.97 -9.71 -4.48
N CYS A 7 3.74 -9.82 -4.99
CA CYS A 7 2.86 -10.97 -4.74
C CYS A 7 2.54 -11.73 -6.02
N ALA A 8 1.81 -12.85 -5.91
CA ALA A 8 1.40 -13.62 -7.09
C ALA A 8 0.34 -12.90 -7.93
N HIS A 9 -0.45 -12.00 -7.33
CA HIS A 9 -1.48 -11.23 -8.03
C HIS A 9 -0.87 -10.07 -8.83
N TYR A 10 0.13 -9.39 -8.27
CA TYR A 10 0.85 -8.26 -8.88
C TYR A 10 2.36 -8.43 -8.66
N HIS A 11 3.10 -8.61 -9.75
CA HIS A 11 4.52 -9.01 -9.73
C HIS A 11 5.40 -8.25 -10.74
N GLN A 12 4.99 -7.05 -11.14
CA GLN A 12 5.83 -6.15 -11.93
C GLN A 12 7.00 -5.63 -11.09
N LEU A 13 8.04 -5.12 -11.76
CA LEU A 13 9.24 -4.62 -11.10
C LEU A 13 8.98 -3.43 -10.15
N ASN A 14 7.86 -2.72 -10.34
CA ASN A 14 7.44 -1.57 -9.55
C ASN A 14 6.29 -1.87 -8.57
N ASP A 15 5.88 -3.14 -8.41
CA ASP A 15 4.92 -3.59 -7.39
C ASP A 15 5.60 -3.74 -6.01
N VAL A 16 6.37 -2.72 -5.62
CA VAL A 16 7.30 -2.75 -4.49
C VAL A 16 6.78 -2.03 -3.25
N ILE A 17 5.46 -1.98 -3.10
CA ILE A 17 4.79 -1.41 -1.92
C ILE A 17 3.96 -2.49 -1.24
N ALA A 18 3.83 -2.37 0.08
CA ALA A 18 2.79 -3.03 0.85
C ALA A 18 2.00 -1.98 1.63
N LEU A 19 0.69 -2.16 1.72
CA LEU A 19 -0.21 -1.26 2.44
C LEU A 19 -0.59 -1.89 3.78
N LYS A 20 -0.46 -1.10 4.86
CA LYS A 20 -1.00 -1.44 6.17
C LYS A 20 -2.52 -1.33 6.08
N HIS A 21 -3.24 -2.38 6.44
CA HIS A 21 -4.69 -2.31 6.51
C HIS A 21 -5.12 -1.82 7.90
N VAL A 22 -5.93 -0.75 7.95
CA VAL A 22 -6.34 -0.08 9.20
C VAL A 22 -7.11 -0.99 10.15
N CYS A 23 -7.76 -2.04 9.64
CA CYS A 23 -8.53 -2.99 10.43
C CYS A 23 -7.67 -3.93 11.29
N CYS A 24 -6.40 -4.14 10.94
CA CYS A 24 -5.54 -5.14 11.59
C CYS A 24 -4.07 -4.74 11.73
N ASP A 25 -3.70 -3.50 11.38
CA ASP A 25 -2.34 -2.96 11.44
C ASP A 25 -1.27 -3.82 10.73
N THR A 26 -1.70 -4.64 9.78
CA THR A 26 -0.84 -5.61 9.08
C THR A 26 -0.60 -5.16 7.65
N TYR A 27 0.66 -5.28 7.19
CA TYR A 27 1.06 -4.97 5.83
C TYR A 27 0.75 -6.11 4.87
N TYR A 28 0.04 -5.80 3.80
CA TYR A 28 -0.20 -6.71 2.68
C TYR A 28 0.27 -6.06 1.38
N PRO A 29 0.89 -6.82 0.45
CA PRO A 29 1.23 -6.34 -0.89
C PRO A 29 0.06 -5.73 -1.66
N CYS A 30 -1.13 -6.30 -1.47
CA CYS A 30 -2.33 -5.88 -2.16
C CYS A 30 -3.61 -6.33 -1.44
N HIS A 31 -4.74 -5.77 -1.86
CA HIS A 31 -6.07 -6.06 -1.34
C HIS A 31 -6.49 -7.54 -1.50
N LEU A 32 -6.04 -8.22 -2.56
CA LEU A 32 -6.30 -9.65 -2.75
C LEU A 32 -5.55 -10.51 -1.74
N CYS A 33 -4.29 -10.17 -1.44
CA CYS A 33 -3.53 -10.84 -0.39
C CYS A 33 -4.20 -10.65 0.98
N HIS A 34 -4.73 -9.47 1.28
CA HIS A 34 -5.53 -9.27 2.49
C HIS A 34 -6.79 -10.14 2.46
N ALA A 35 -7.58 -10.11 1.38
CA ALA A 35 -8.82 -10.87 1.27
C ALA A 35 -8.63 -12.40 1.40
N GLU A 36 -7.47 -12.92 0.98
CA GLU A 36 -7.13 -14.35 1.08
C GLU A 36 -6.61 -14.75 2.47
N LEU A 37 -5.88 -13.86 3.16
CA LEU A 37 -5.14 -14.20 4.38
C LEU A 37 -5.78 -13.66 5.66
N ALA A 38 -6.54 -12.57 5.57
CA ALA A 38 -7.28 -12.01 6.68
C ALA A 38 -8.61 -12.76 6.86
N ASP A 39 -9.01 -12.96 8.11
CA ASP A 39 -10.26 -13.58 8.52
C ASP A 39 -11.44 -12.59 8.62
N HIS A 40 -11.27 -11.38 8.06
CA HIS A 40 -12.19 -10.27 8.16
C HIS A 40 -12.16 -9.38 6.90
N PRO A 41 -13.24 -8.64 6.62
CA PRO A 41 -13.26 -7.70 5.50
C PRO A 41 -12.31 -6.52 5.73
N ALA A 42 -11.73 -6.01 4.64
CA ALA A 42 -10.90 -4.81 4.68
C ALA A 42 -11.74 -3.58 5.07
N GLN A 43 -11.12 -2.69 5.84
CA GLN A 43 -11.64 -1.35 6.12
C GLN A 43 -10.78 -0.31 5.39
N LEU A 44 -11.41 0.79 5.00
CA LEU A 44 -10.74 1.92 4.37
C LEU A 44 -10.09 2.80 5.44
N TRP A 45 -8.90 3.32 5.14
CA TRP A 45 -8.31 4.37 5.96
C TRP A 45 -9.16 5.62 5.88
N PRO A 46 -9.57 6.21 7.01
CA PRO A 46 -10.30 7.45 7.02
C PRO A 46 -9.37 8.61 6.63
N ALA A 47 -9.93 9.59 5.92
CA ALA A 47 -9.15 10.71 5.36
C ALA A 47 -8.43 11.56 6.42
N ASP A 48 -8.96 11.60 7.64
CA ASP A 48 -8.36 12.31 8.78
C ASP A 48 -7.12 11.60 9.37
N LYS A 49 -6.76 10.42 8.84
CA LYS A 49 -5.57 9.64 9.25
C LYS A 49 -4.56 9.45 8.12
N PHE A 50 -4.62 10.23 7.04
CA PHE A 50 -3.68 10.07 5.93
C PHE A 50 -2.24 10.50 6.25
N ASP A 51 -2.03 11.17 7.37
CA ASP A 51 -0.72 11.47 7.94
C ASP A 51 -0.03 10.25 8.59
N GLN A 52 -0.76 9.15 8.80
CA GLN A 52 -0.23 7.96 9.48
C GLN A 52 0.64 7.08 8.56
N PRO A 53 1.71 6.46 9.10
CA PRO A 53 2.56 5.55 8.34
C PRO A 53 1.79 4.27 7.97
N ALA A 54 1.45 4.15 6.69
CA ALA A 54 0.63 3.06 6.18
C ALA A 54 1.15 2.42 4.89
N VAL A 55 2.21 2.96 4.28
CA VAL A 55 2.79 2.40 3.06
C VAL A 55 4.23 1.99 3.30
N LEU A 56 4.53 0.70 3.21
CA LEU A 56 5.88 0.17 3.31
C LEU A 56 6.47 0.07 1.91
N CYS A 57 7.63 0.69 1.68
CA CYS A 57 8.40 0.41 0.47
C CYS A 57 9.24 -0.87 0.67
N GLY A 58 8.98 -1.88 -0.16
CA GLY A 58 9.67 -3.17 -0.13
C GLY A 58 11.17 -3.10 -0.46
N VAL A 59 11.65 -2.03 -1.10
CA VAL A 59 13.06 -1.85 -1.45
C VAL A 59 13.89 -1.30 -0.28
N CYS A 60 13.50 -0.15 0.29
CA CYS A 60 14.22 0.51 1.40
C CYS A 60 13.76 0.03 2.79
N ARG A 61 12.60 -0.62 2.89
CA ARG A 61 11.88 -0.92 4.14
C ARG A 61 11.42 0.32 4.93
N CYS A 62 11.47 1.49 4.32
CA CYS A 62 10.97 2.73 4.88
C CYS A 62 9.44 2.79 4.79
N GLU A 63 8.81 3.26 5.87
CA GLU A 63 7.37 3.51 5.93
C GLU A 63 7.09 4.96 5.53
N LEU A 64 6.07 5.14 4.71
CA LEU A 64 5.54 6.43 4.26
C LEU A 64 4.13 6.60 4.82
N SER A 65 3.77 7.85 5.08
CA SER A 65 2.38 8.23 5.24
C SER A 65 1.59 8.03 3.94
N ILE A 66 0.25 7.97 4.06
CA ILE A 66 -0.63 7.88 2.89
C ILE A 66 -0.46 9.13 2.03
N ASP A 67 -0.38 10.32 2.64
CA ASP A 67 -0.18 11.57 1.92
C ASP A 67 1.16 11.62 1.16
N GLU A 68 2.26 11.19 1.77
CA GLU A 68 3.57 11.11 1.10
C GLU A 68 3.53 10.15 -0.10
N TYR A 69 2.92 8.98 0.08
CA TYR A 69 2.76 7.99 -1.00
C TYR A 69 1.90 8.55 -2.14
N ARG A 70 0.76 9.18 -1.84
CA ARG A 70 -0.16 9.73 -2.85
C ARG A 70 0.44 10.93 -3.60
N ALA A 71 1.28 11.71 -2.95
CA ALA A 71 1.99 12.84 -3.55
C ALA A 71 3.17 12.43 -4.44
N SER A 72 3.58 11.15 -4.42
CA SER A 72 4.82 10.68 -5.05
C SER A 72 4.58 9.63 -6.14
N SER A 73 5.45 9.59 -7.16
CA SER A 73 5.50 8.50 -8.15
C SER A 73 6.63 7.49 -7.88
N SER A 74 7.45 7.77 -6.86
CA SER A 74 8.55 6.93 -6.41
C SER A 74 8.78 7.09 -4.92
N CYS A 75 9.51 6.16 -4.31
CA CYS A 75 9.89 6.24 -2.92
C CYS A 75 10.81 7.45 -2.69
N PRO A 76 10.48 8.38 -1.77
CA PRO A 76 11.30 9.57 -1.52
C PRO A 76 12.67 9.26 -0.91
N HIS A 77 12.86 8.05 -0.35
CA HIS A 77 14.12 7.64 0.27
C HIS A 77 15.06 6.87 -0.65
N CYS A 78 14.54 6.01 -1.55
CA CYS A 78 15.37 5.16 -2.41
C CYS A 78 15.09 5.29 -3.90
N GLN A 79 14.14 6.15 -4.29
CA GLN A 79 13.75 6.43 -5.68
C GLN A 79 13.18 5.24 -6.46
N ALA A 80 12.90 4.11 -5.78
CA ALA A 80 12.19 2.99 -6.38
C ALA A 80 10.84 3.46 -6.94
N LEU A 81 10.55 3.12 -8.20
CA LEU A 81 9.32 3.52 -8.88
C LEU A 81 8.12 2.79 -8.26
N PHE A 82 7.03 3.51 -8.07
CA PHE A 82 5.74 2.93 -7.70
C PHE A 82 4.94 2.56 -8.94
N ASN A 83 4.10 1.53 -8.84
CA ASN A 83 3.21 1.17 -9.91
C ASN A 83 2.06 2.20 -10.04
N PRO A 84 1.95 2.97 -11.14
CA PRO A 84 0.84 3.90 -11.33
C PRO A 84 -0.52 3.20 -11.40
N GLY A 85 -0.55 1.91 -11.75
CA GLY A 85 -1.75 1.08 -11.73
C GLY A 85 -2.33 0.89 -10.33
N CYS A 86 -1.56 1.05 -9.25
CA CYS A 86 -2.08 1.02 -7.88
C CYS A 86 -3.15 2.10 -7.64
N LYS A 87 -3.11 3.21 -8.39
CA LYS A 87 -4.12 4.28 -8.30
C LYS A 87 -5.52 3.82 -8.67
N LEU A 88 -5.64 2.80 -9.52
CA LEU A 88 -6.93 2.19 -9.89
C LEU A 88 -7.61 1.46 -8.73
N HIS A 89 -6.89 1.23 -7.63
CA HIS A 89 -7.37 0.54 -6.45
C HIS A 89 -7.47 1.46 -5.22
N GLU A 90 -7.30 2.78 -5.36
CA GLU A 90 -7.30 3.70 -4.20
C GLU A 90 -8.57 3.58 -3.34
N ASN A 91 -9.72 3.40 -3.98
CA ASN A 91 -11.01 3.24 -3.31
C ASN A 91 -11.15 1.92 -2.52
N LEU A 92 -10.19 0.99 -2.65
CA LEU A 92 -10.11 -0.24 -1.85
C LEU A 92 -9.29 -0.06 -0.57
N TYR A 93 -8.55 1.03 -0.44
CA TYR A 93 -7.68 1.31 0.72
C TYR A 93 -8.03 2.59 1.45
N PHE A 94 -8.57 3.60 0.76
CA PHE A 94 -8.71 4.96 1.26
C PHE A 94 -10.15 5.45 1.13
N GLU A 95 -10.67 6.10 2.18
CA GLU A 95 -11.89 6.89 2.09
C GLU A 95 -11.61 8.15 1.27
N LEU A 96 -12.01 8.13 0.00
CA LEU A 96 -11.91 9.30 -0.87
C LEU A 96 -13.11 10.20 -0.61
N SER A 97 -12.87 11.42 -0.13
CA SER A 97 -13.92 12.43 0.05
C SER A 97 -14.70 12.59 -1.26
N SER A 98 -16.04 12.48 -1.18
CA SER A 98 -16.96 12.81 -2.28
C SER A 98 -17.07 14.32 -2.48
#